data_AF-A0A8T6BJJ2-F1
#
_entry.id   AF-A0A8T6BJJ2-F1
#
_cell.length_a   1.000
_cell.length_b   1.000
_cell.length_c   1.000
_cell.angle_alpha   90.00
_cell.angle_beta   90.00
_cell.angle_gamma   90.00
#
_symmetry.space_group_name_H-M   'P 1'
#
loop_
_entity.id
_entity.type
_entity.pdbx_description
1 polymer ?
#
loop_
_entity_poly.entity_id
_entity_poly.type
_entity_poly.pdbx_seq_one_letter_code
_entity_poly.pdbx_strand_id
1 'polypeptide(L)'
;MKTALLLEKLEGQLATLRQRCAPVAQFATLSARFDRHLFQTRATTLQACLDEAGDNLAALRHAVEQQQLPQVAWLAEHLAAQLEAIAREASAWSLREWDSA
;
A
#
# COMPACT_ATOMS: atom_id res chain seq x y z
N MET A 1 2.68 -19.95 12.43
CA MET A 1 3.78 -19.70 11.45
C MET A 1 3.32 -19.11 10.13
N LYS A 2 2.12 -19.42 9.61
CA LYS A 2 1.64 -18.88 8.32
C LYS A 2 1.40 -17.35 8.31
N THR A 3 0.95 -16.79 9.44
CA THR A 3 0.59 -15.37 9.58
C THR A 3 1.81 -14.45 9.70
N ALA A 4 2.87 -14.90 10.39
CA ALA A 4 4.10 -14.12 10.57
C ALA A 4 4.84 -13.93 9.23
N LEU A 5 4.97 -15.01 8.45
CA LEU A 5 5.57 -14.96 7.11
C LEU A 5 4.79 -14.03 6.15
N LEU A 6 3.46 -14.02 6.27
CA LEU A 6 2.62 -13.13 5.48
C LEU A 6 2.82 -11.66 5.87
N LEU A 7 2.91 -11.38 7.18
CA LEU A 7 3.19 -10.03 7.70
C LEU A 7 4.53 -9.51 7.21
N GLU A 8 5.61 -10.29 7.35
CA GLU A 8 6.95 -9.92 6.86
C GLU A 8 6.96 -9.67 5.35
N LYS A 9 6.23 -10.48 4.58
CA LYS A 9 6.12 -10.29 3.13
C LYS A 9 5.41 -8.98 2.78
N LEU A 10 4.28 -8.69 3.42
CA LEU A 10 3.52 -7.45 3.21
C LEU A 10 4.36 -6.22 3.60
N GLU A 11 5.07 -6.29 4.73
CA GLU A 11 5.98 -5.24 5.18
C GLU A 11 7.11 -4.99 4.18
N GLY A 12 7.76 -6.04 3.70
CA GLY A 12 8.82 -5.93 2.69
C GLY A 12 8.31 -5.38 1.35
N GLN A 13 7.11 -5.77 0.93
CA GLN A 13 6.46 -5.22 -0.26
C GLN A 13 6.14 -3.73 -0.10
N LEU A 14 5.59 -3.32 1.05
CA LEU A 14 5.30 -1.92 1.35
C LEU A 14 6.58 -1.08 1.38
N ALA A 15 7.64 -1.56 2.05
CA ALA A 15 8.92 -0.86 2.12
C ALA A 15 9.54 -0.68 0.72
N THR A 16 9.50 -1.74 -0.10
CA THR A 16 9.99 -1.69 -1.49
C THR A 16 9.19 -0.69 -2.33
N LEU A 17 7.85 -0.73 -2.23
CA LEU A 17 6.98 0.22 -2.92
C LEU A 17 7.24 1.65 -2.46
N ARG A 18 7.38 1.88 -1.16
CA ARG A 18 7.66 3.20 -0.60
C ARG A 18 9.01 3.75 -1.09
N GLN A 19 10.04 2.92 -1.19
CA GLN A 19 11.33 3.33 -1.76
C GLN A 19 11.23 3.68 -3.25
N ARG A 20 10.54 2.84 -4.04
CA ARG A 20 10.31 3.10 -5.48
C ARG A 20 9.48 4.35 -5.72
N CYS A 21 8.47 4.56 -4.88
CA CYS A 21 7.56 5.69 -4.98
C CYS A 21 8.13 6.95 -4.32
N ALA A 22 9.15 6.88 -3.45
CA ALA A 22 9.70 8.03 -2.73
C ALA A 22 9.94 9.29 -3.60
N PRO A 23 10.57 9.22 -4.79
CA PRO A 23 10.79 10.40 -5.62
C PRO A 23 9.49 11.00 -6.18
N VAL A 24 8.48 10.16 -6.41
CA VAL A 24 7.22 10.56 -7.04
C VAL A 24 6.07 10.73 -6.05
N ALA A 25 6.16 10.22 -4.82
CA ALA A 25 5.02 10.10 -3.90
C ALA A 25 4.40 11.45 -3.52
N GLN A 26 5.24 12.50 -3.49
CA GLN A 26 4.82 13.87 -3.23
C GLN A 26 4.20 14.59 -4.45
N PHE A 27 4.50 14.15 -5.67
CA PHE A 27 4.05 14.78 -6.93
C PHE A 27 3.00 13.94 -7.69
N ALA A 28 3.00 12.64 -7.47
CA ALA A 28 2.11 11.66 -8.09
C ALA A 28 0.71 11.85 -7.52
N THR A 29 -0.12 12.54 -8.30
CA THR A 29 -1.54 12.62 -8.06
C THR A 29 -2.21 11.33 -8.52
N LEU A 30 -3.14 10.84 -7.70
CA LEU A 30 -3.87 9.62 -8.00
C LEU A 30 -4.78 9.86 -9.21
N SER A 31 -4.70 8.98 -10.20
CA SER A 31 -5.57 9.06 -11.36
C SER A 31 -7.04 8.80 -11.00
N ALA A 32 -7.98 9.22 -11.84
CA ALA A 32 -9.41 8.94 -11.64
C ALA A 32 -9.73 7.43 -11.63
N ARG A 33 -8.85 6.61 -12.23
CA ARG A 33 -8.92 5.15 -12.25
C ARG A 33 -8.37 4.49 -10.98
N PHE A 34 -7.82 5.27 -10.05
CA PHE A 34 -7.33 4.73 -8.80
C PHE A 34 -8.52 4.24 -7.95
N ASP A 35 -8.39 3.02 -7.43
CA ASP A 35 -9.38 2.37 -6.57
C ASP A 35 -9.46 3.04 -5.19
N ARG A 36 -10.01 4.25 -5.18
CA ARG A 36 -10.27 5.06 -3.99
C ARG A 36 -11.18 4.38 -2.97
N HIS A 37 -11.91 3.34 -3.36
CA HIS A 37 -12.75 2.56 -2.44
C HIS A 37 -11.91 1.70 -1.49
N LEU A 38 -10.67 1.39 -1.86
CA LEU A 38 -9.71 0.66 -1.02
C LEU A 38 -9.04 1.57 0.01
N PHE A 39 -9.20 2.89 -0.11
CA PHE A 39 -8.56 3.86 0.76
C PHE A 39 -9.62 4.65 1.52
N GLN A 40 -9.42 4.82 2.83
CA GLN A 40 -10.32 5.67 3.62
C GLN A 40 -9.94 7.14 3.50
N THR A 41 -8.66 7.41 3.23
CA THR A 41 -8.14 8.76 3.04
C THR A 41 -8.74 9.42 1.80
N ARG A 42 -9.17 10.67 1.97
CA ARG A 42 -9.60 11.54 0.87
C ARG A 42 -8.42 12.15 0.11
N ALA A 43 -7.20 11.83 0.51
CA ALA A 43 -6.01 12.39 -0.08
C ALA A 43 -5.87 11.95 -1.53
N THR A 44 -5.46 12.89 -2.38
CA THR A 44 -5.27 12.69 -3.81
C THR A 44 -3.82 12.36 -4.17
N THR A 45 -2.99 12.05 -3.18
CA THR A 45 -1.54 11.85 -3.33
C THR A 45 -1.14 10.42 -2.97
N LEU A 46 -0.18 9.89 -3.72
CA LEU A 46 0.33 8.53 -3.52
C LEU A 46 1.02 8.37 -2.14
N GLN A 47 1.61 9.45 -1.62
CA GLN A 47 2.17 9.49 -0.27
C GLN A 47 1.14 9.17 0.82
N ALA A 48 -0.08 9.69 0.73
CA ALA A 48 -1.10 9.46 1.74
C ALA A 48 -1.63 8.01 1.70
N CYS A 49 -1.70 7.41 0.51
CA CYS A 49 -2.01 5.98 0.38
C CYS A 49 -0.91 5.09 1.00
N LEU A 50 0.36 5.46 0.84
CA LEU A 50 1.49 4.76 1.48
C LEU A 50 1.49 4.90 3.00
N ASP A 51 1.07 6.06 3.50
CA ASP A 51 0.95 6.33 4.93
C ASP A 51 -0.17 5.48 5.55
N GLU A 52 -1.35 5.49 4.93
CA GLU A 52 -2.49 4.67 5.37
C GLU A 52 -2.18 3.16 5.32
N ALA A 53 -1.48 2.69 4.29
CA ALA A 53 -1.03 1.31 4.24
C ALA A 53 -0.03 0.98 5.38
N GLY A 54 0.79 1.95 5.79
CA GLY A 54 1.67 1.81 6.96
C GLY A 54 0.90 1.67 8.28
N ASP A 55 -0.12 2.50 8.47
CA ASP A 55 -1.02 2.41 9.63
C ASP A 55 -1.78 1.08 9.66
N ASN A 56 -2.31 0.63 8.52
CA ASN A 56 -2.98 -0.67 8.39
C ASN A 56 -2.03 -1.84 8.69
N LEU A 57 -0.75 -1.74 8.31
CA LEU A 57 0.26 -2.76 8.64
C LEU A 57 0.53 -2.81 10.16
N ALA A 58 0.63 -1.66 10.81
CA ALA A 58 0.77 -1.59 12.26
C ALA A 58 -0.46 -2.18 12.97
N ALA A 59 -1.66 -1.88 12.49
CA ALA A 59 -2.91 -2.46 12.97
C ALA A 59 -2.97 -3.97 12.74
N LEU A 60 -2.51 -4.46 11.58
CA LEU A 60 -2.43 -5.90 11.28
C LEU A 60 -1.50 -6.61 12.26
N ARG A 61 -0.32 -6.04 12.52
CA ARG A 61 0.63 -6.59 13.50
C ARG A 61 -0.01 -6.69 14.89
N HIS A 62 -0.68 -5.63 15.33
CA HIS A 62 -1.39 -5.64 16.60
C HIS A 62 -2.52 -6.69 16.65
N ALA A 63 -3.31 -6.80 15.59
CA ALA A 63 -4.37 -7.80 15.49
C ALA A 63 -3.84 -9.24 15.50
N VAL A 64 -2.65 -9.49 14.92
CA VAL A 64 -1.96 -10.79 15.01
C VAL A 64 -1.53 -11.08 16.44
N GLU A 65 -0.97 -10.09 17.15
CA GLU A 65 -0.58 -10.22 18.57
C GLU A 65 -1.80 -10.50 19.47
N GLN A 66 -2.93 -9.84 19.20
CA GLN A 66 -4.21 -10.05 19.89
C GLN A 66 -4.94 -11.34 19.44
N GLN A 67 -4.34 -12.14 18.55
CA GLN A 67 -4.93 -13.35 17.95
C GLN A 67 -6.32 -13.13 17.29
N GLN A 68 -6.58 -11.92 16.78
CA GLN A 68 -7.83 -11.56 16.13
C GLN A 68 -7.86 -12.03 14.68
N LEU A 69 -7.94 -13.36 14.49
CA LEU A 69 -7.97 -14.02 13.17
C LEU A 69 -8.91 -13.38 12.14
N PRO A 70 -10.17 -13.00 12.44
CA PRO A 70 -11.05 -12.37 11.45
C PRO A 70 -10.54 -10.99 11.01
N GLN A 71 -10.00 -10.20 11.93
CA GLN A 71 -9.47 -8.88 11.63
C GLN A 71 -8.16 -8.98 10.85
N VAL A 72 -7.31 -9.96 11.20
CA VAL A 72 -6.06 -10.24 10.49
C VAL A 72 -6.30 -10.63 9.04
N ALA A 73 -7.27 -11.53 8.78
CA ALA A 73 -7.60 -11.94 7.42
C ALA A 73 -8.08 -10.74 6.59
N TRP A 74 -9.02 -9.96 7.14
CA TRP A 74 -9.53 -8.77 6.48
C TRP A 74 -8.45 -7.72 6.23
N LEU A 75 -7.62 -7.39 7.23
CA LEU A 75 -6.53 -6.42 7.09
C LEU A 75 -5.47 -6.91 6.09
N ALA A 76 -5.15 -8.19 6.07
CA ALA A 76 -4.20 -8.77 5.12
C ALA A 76 -4.71 -8.66 3.68
N GLU A 77 -5.98 -9.00 3.43
CA GLU A 77 -6.59 -8.86 2.11
C GLU A 77 -6.69 -7.39 1.69
N HIS A 78 -7.09 -6.51 2.61
CA HIS A 78 -7.19 -5.08 2.38
C HIS A 78 -5.83 -4.46 2.05
N LEU A 79 -4.78 -4.80 2.82
CA LEU A 79 -3.40 -4.38 2.56
C LEU A 79 -2.89 -4.88 1.21
N ALA A 80 -3.14 -6.14 0.86
CA ALA A 80 -2.73 -6.68 -0.42
C ALA A 80 -3.36 -5.90 -1.58
N ALA A 81 -4.67 -5.62 -1.50
CA ALA A 81 -5.37 -4.81 -2.51
C ALA A 81 -4.83 -3.38 -2.59
N GLN A 82 -4.57 -2.73 -1.45
CA GLN A 82 -3.96 -1.39 -1.42
C GLN A 82 -2.56 -1.38 -2.05
N LEU A 83 -1.71 -2.36 -1.72
CA LEU A 83 -0.36 -2.49 -2.27
C LEU A 83 -0.41 -2.70 -3.79
N GLU A 84 -1.32 -3.53 -4.30
CA GLU A 84 -1.47 -3.75 -5.74
C GLU A 84 -1.96 -2.49 -6.47
N ALA A 85 -2.92 -1.75 -5.89
CA ALA A 85 -3.38 -0.47 -6.44
C ALA A 85 -2.24 0.56 -6.51
N ILE A 86 -1.46 0.69 -5.43
CA ILE A 86 -0.29 1.58 -5.38
C ILE A 86 0.78 1.13 -6.38
N ALA A 87 1.08 -0.17 -6.46
CA ALA A 87 2.06 -0.71 -7.39
C ALA A 87 1.68 -0.45 -8.86
N ARG A 88 0.40 -0.56 -9.19
CA ARG A 88 -0.12 -0.29 -10.53
C ARG A 88 0.02 1.19 -10.89
N GLU A 89 -0.34 2.11 -9.99
CA GLU A 89 -0.13 3.54 -10.22
C GLU A 89 1.36 3.88 -10.30
N ALA A 90 2.19 3.34 -9.40
CA ALA A 90 3.64 3.55 -9.42
C ALA A 90 4.28 3.09 -10.72
N SER A 91 3.80 1.96 -11.28
CA SER A 91 4.23 1.47 -12.59
C SER A 91 3.78 2.37 -13.73
N ALA A 92 2.56 2.92 -13.66
CA ALA A 92 2.04 3.88 -14.64
C ALA A 92 2.78 5.23 -14.60
N TRP A 93 3.24 5.66 -13.42
CA TRP A 93 4.12 6.82 -13.26
C TRP A 93 5.53 6.53 -13.76
N SER A 94 6.12 5.39 -13.40
CA SER A 94 7.43 4.98 -13.90
C SER A 94 7.48 4.97 -15.43
N LEU A 95 6.41 4.49 -16.10
CA LEU A 95 6.34 4.50 -17.57
C LEU A 95 6.34 5.92 -18.16
N ARG A 96 5.72 6.90 -17.49
CA ARG A 96 5.69 8.31 -17.92
C ARG A 96 7.02 9.01 -17.73
N GLU A 97 7.80 8.64 -16.72
CA GLU A 97 9.16 9.19 -16.50
C GLU A 97 10.13 8.75 -17.62
N TRP A 98 9.94 7.56 -18.20
CA TRP A 98 10.73 7.05 -19.32
C TRP A 98 10.28 7.57 -20.70
N ASP A 99 9.08 8.14 -20.82
CA ASP A 99 8.56 8.73 -22.07
C ASP A 99 8.99 10.20 -22.26
N SER A 100 9.65 10.79 -21.26
CA SER A 100 10.13 12.19 -21.29
C SER A 100 11.56 12.33 -21.84
N ALA A 101 12.01 11.43 -22.73
CA ALA A 101 13.34 11.43 -23.34
C ALA A 101 13.32 11.86 -24.81
#